data_AF-A0A0N7Z442-F1
#
_entry.id   AF-A0A0N7Z442-F1
#
_cell.length_a   1.000
_cell.length_b   1.000
_cell.length_c   1.000
_cell.angle_alpha   90.00
_cell.angle_beta   90.00
_cell.angle_gamma   90.00
#
_symmetry.space_group_name_H-M   'P 1'
#
loop_
_entity.id
_entity.type
_entity.pdbx_description
1 polymer ?
#
loop_
_entity_poly.entity_id
_entity_poly.type
_entity_poly.pdbx_seq_one_letter_code
_entity_poly.pdbx_strand_id
1 'polypeptide(L)'
;MFLNGYEIARSELNIELTKEEAAFHEEFQPWLQKKFGTSSSASWAKLIMLRCSDEAAGLQYFFQLLDEFQQQSQAIANQAVEV
;
A
#
# COMPACT_ATOMS: atom_id res chain seq x y z
N MET A 1 -14.39 -5.11 6.44
CA MET A 1 -13.31 -4.11 6.58
C MET A 1 -11.99 -4.87 6.74
N PHE A 2 -11.38 -5.21 5.62
CA PHE A 2 -10.22 -6.09 5.52
C PHE A 2 -9.01 -5.64 6.36
N LEU A 3 -8.81 -4.33 6.49
CA LEU A 3 -7.77 -3.73 7.34
C LEU A 3 -7.95 -4.06 8.82
N ASN A 4 -9.17 -4.00 9.33
CA ASN A 4 -9.46 -4.33 10.72
C ASN A 4 -9.15 -5.81 11.00
N GLY A 5 -9.34 -6.69 10.00
CA GLY A 5 -8.96 -8.10 10.11
C GLY A 5 -7.44 -8.31 10.13
N TYR A 6 -6.69 -7.56 9.32
CA TYR A 6 -5.22 -7.57 9.33
C TYR A 6 -4.63 -6.98 10.61
N GLU A 7 -5.19 -5.86 11.09
CA GLU A 7 -4.81 -5.21 12.35
C GLU A 7 -5.10 -6.12 13.55
N ILE A 8 -6.26 -6.78 13.59
CA ILE A 8 -6.59 -7.78 14.62
C ILE A 8 -5.66 -8.98 14.52
N ALA A 9 -5.49 -9.59 13.34
CA ALA A 9 -4.60 -10.74 13.18
C ALA A 9 -3.15 -10.41 13.58
N ARG A 10 -2.67 -9.20 13.29
CA ARG A 10 -1.35 -8.74 13.71
C ARG A 10 -1.24 -8.50 15.21
N SER A 11 -2.27 -7.90 15.80
CA SER A 11 -2.33 -7.69 17.25
C SER A 11 -2.36 -9.03 18.01
N GLU A 12 -3.05 -10.03 17.45
CA GLU A 12 -3.10 -11.39 17.99
C GLU A 12 -1.78 -12.17 17.78
N LEU A 13 -1.06 -11.90 16.69
CA LEU A 13 0.24 -12.52 16.40
C LEU A 13 1.44 -11.80 17.05
N ASN A 14 1.22 -10.68 17.74
CA ASN A 14 2.26 -9.84 18.37
C ASN A 14 3.42 -9.48 17.43
N ILE A 15 3.11 -9.29 16.14
CA ILE A 15 4.10 -8.93 15.12
C ILE A 15 4.23 -7.41 15.14
N GLU A 16 5.30 -6.92 15.77
CA GLU A 16 5.65 -5.51 15.74
C GLU A 16 5.83 -5.04 14.30
N LEU A 17 5.24 -3.89 13.96
CA LEU A 17 5.43 -3.26 12.66
C LEU A 17 6.93 -3.02 12.49
N THR A 18 7.56 -3.78 11.59
CA THR A 18 8.95 -3.57 11.27
C THR A 18 9.09 -2.13 10.76
N LYS A 19 10.20 -1.46 11.06
CA LYS A 19 10.40 -0.06 10.61
C LYS A 19 10.23 0.10 9.09
N GLU A 20 10.57 -0.95 8.34
CA GLU A 20 10.38 -1.05 6.90
C GLU A 20 8.90 -1.10 6.50
N GLU A 21 8.06 -1.81 7.27
CA GLU A 21 6.61 -1.84 7.06
C GLU A 21 5.98 -0.49 7.43
N ALA A 22 6.47 0.17 8.49
CA ALA A 22 6.02 1.52 8.86
C ALA A 22 6.34 2.53 7.76
N ALA A 23 7.59 2.53 7.29
CA ALA A 23 8.04 3.36 6.17
C ALA A 23 7.24 3.05 4.90
N PHE A 24 6.99 1.77 4.62
CA PHE A 24 6.13 1.36 3.51
C PHE A 24 4.72 1.97 3.65
N HIS A 25 4.09 1.89 4.82
CA HIS A 25 2.78 2.52 5.05
C HIS A 25 2.82 4.05 4.90
N GLU A 26 3.91 4.69 5.31
CA GLU A 26 4.12 6.15 5.17
C GLU A 26 4.39 6.58 3.72
N GLU A 27 5.08 5.78 2.91
CA GLU A 27 5.43 6.07 1.51
C GLU A 27 4.36 5.60 0.52
N PHE A 28 3.63 4.53 0.85
CA PHE A 28 2.58 3.96 0.01
C PHE A 28 1.38 4.89 -0.12
N GLN A 29 0.98 5.57 0.96
CA GLN A 29 -0.11 6.54 0.92
C GLN A 29 0.14 7.69 -0.06
N PRO A 30 1.26 8.45 0.00
CA PRO A 30 1.55 9.52 -0.95
C PRO A 30 1.80 8.99 -2.37
N TRP A 31 2.43 7.82 -2.53
CA TRP A 31 2.57 7.19 -3.85
C TRP A 31 1.21 6.91 -4.49
N LEU A 32 0.29 6.33 -3.71
CA LEU A 32 -1.04 5.99 -4.17
C LEU A 32 -1.87 7.25 -4.48
N GLN A 33 -1.78 8.30 -3.64
CA GLN A 33 -2.41 9.60 -3.89
C GLN A 33 -1.92 10.22 -5.20
N LYS A 34 -0.60 10.17 -5.46
CA LYS A 34 -0.01 10.65 -6.72
C LYS A 34 -0.51 9.84 -7.92
N LYS A 35 -0.59 8.50 -7.78
CA LYS A 35 -1.08 7.60 -8.84
C LYS A 35 -2.54 7.85 -9.20
N PHE A 36 -3.39 8.10 -8.22
CA PHE A 36 -4.81 8.42 -8.45
C PHE A 36 -5.05 9.90 -8.76
N GLY A 37 -4.03 10.75 -8.70
CA GLY A 37 -4.17 12.20 -8.87
C GLY A 37 -5.14 12.82 -7.87
N THR A 38 -5.29 12.21 -6.68
CA THR A 38 -6.28 12.61 -5.69
C THR A 38 -5.57 13.14 -4.46
N SER A 39 -5.90 14.37 -4.07
CA SER A 39 -5.39 15.00 -2.84
C SER A 39 -6.27 14.70 -1.62
N SER A 40 -7.14 13.69 -1.74
CA SER A 40 -8.13 13.34 -0.73
C SER A 40 -7.45 12.77 0.51
N SER A 41 -7.83 13.28 1.68
CA SER A 41 -7.39 12.80 3.00
C SER A 41 -7.95 11.43 3.36
N ALA A 42 -8.68 10.78 2.44
CA ALA A 42 -9.20 9.43 2.64
C ALA A 42 -8.05 8.42 2.67
N SER A 43 -8.12 7.46 3.59
CA SER A 43 -7.15 6.36 3.69
C SER A 43 -7.04 5.63 2.36
N TRP A 44 -5.82 5.19 2.00
CA TRP A 44 -5.54 4.49 0.75
C TRP A 44 -6.48 3.30 0.50
N ALA A 45 -6.87 2.56 1.55
CA ALA A 45 -7.82 1.46 1.41
C ALA A 45 -9.23 1.92 1.00
N LYS A 46 -9.66 3.09 1.47
CA LYS A 46 -10.92 3.71 1.03
C LYS A 46 -10.84 4.17 -0.42
N LEU A 47 -9.68 4.65 -0.87
CA LEU A 47 -9.46 4.99 -2.29
C LEU A 47 -9.54 3.76 -3.19
N ILE A 48 -8.94 2.64 -2.76
CA ILE A 48 -9.01 1.36 -3.47
C ILE A 48 -10.44 0.83 -3.51
N MET A 49 -11.14 0.87 -2.37
CA MET A 49 -12.55 0.47 -2.27
C MET A 49 -13.48 1.37 -3.09
N LEU A 50 -13.19 2.66 -3.25
CA LEU A 50 -13.97 3.55 -4.13
C LEU A 50 -13.86 3.15 -5.60
N ARG A 51 -12.78 2.47 -5.99
CA ARG A 51 -12.53 2.00 -7.35
C ARG A 51 -13.01 0.57 -7.59
N CYS A 52 -13.31 -0.18 -6.53
CA CYS A 52 -13.67 -1.58 -6.61
C CYS A 52 -15.09 -1.78 -6.09
N SER A 53 -15.94 -2.44 -6.87
CA SER A 53 -17.31 -2.75 -6.46
C SER A 53 -17.39 -3.84 -5.38
N ASP A 54 -16.35 -4.67 -5.28
CA ASP A 54 -16.30 -5.84 -4.39
C ASP A 54 -15.02 -5.83 -3.54
N GLU A 55 -15.13 -6.33 -2.30
CA GLU A 55 -14.00 -6.40 -1.36
C GLU A 55 -12.88 -7.31 -1.90
N ALA A 56 -13.23 -8.42 -2.55
CA ALA A 56 -12.27 -9.33 -3.19
C ALA A 56 -11.50 -8.66 -4.34
N ALA A 57 -12.19 -7.88 -5.17
CA ALA A 57 -11.56 -7.11 -6.24
C ALA A 57 -10.65 -6.01 -5.69
N GLY A 58 -11.08 -5.34 -4.60
CA GLY A 58 -10.26 -4.36 -3.89
C GLY A 58 -8.96 -4.94 -3.34
N LEU A 59 -9.02 -6.18 -2.82
CA LEU A 59 -7.84 -6.88 -2.33
C LEU A 59 -6.87 -7.25 -3.47
N GLN A 60 -7.38 -7.81 -4.57
CA GLN A 60 -6.52 -8.11 -5.73
C GLN A 60 -5.88 -6.85 -6.30
N TYR A 61 -6.65 -5.76 -6.36
CA TYR A 61 -6.15 -4.46 -6.82
C TYR A 61 -5.09 -3.89 -5.88
N PHE A 62 -5.22 -4.09 -4.56
CA PHE A 62 -4.17 -3.75 -3.60
C PHE A 62 -2.87 -4.49 -3.89
N PHE A 63 -2.91 -5.81 -4.12
CA PHE A 63 -1.71 -6.58 -4.43
C PHE A 63 -1.06 -6.14 -5.75
N GLN A 64 -1.87 -5.79 -6.76
CA GLN A 64 -1.34 -5.24 -8.01
C GLN A 64 -0.64 -3.89 -7.80
N LEU A 65 -1.23 -3.00 -6.99
CA LEU A 65 -0.62 -1.72 -6.63
C LEU A 65 0.67 -1.88 -5.82
N LEU A 66 0.69 -2.85 -4.91
CA LEU A 66 1.87 -3.19 -4.12
C LEU A 66 3.01 -3.67 -5.02
N ASP A 67 2.72 -4.54 -5.97
CA ASP A 67 3.70 -5.03 -6.95
C ASP A 67 4.27 -3.88 -7.78
N GLU A 68 3.41 -2.98 -8.28
CA GLU A 68 3.86 -1.80 -9.02
C GLU A 68 4.71 -0.84 -8.16
N PHE A 69 4.38 -0.68 -6.88
CA PHE A 69 5.18 0.11 -5.94
C PHE A 69 6.57 -0.51 -5.75
N GLN A 70 6.64 -1.84 -5.55
CA GLN A 70 7.90 -2.56 -5.40
C GLN A 70 8.74 -2.49 -6.68
N GLN A 71 8.14 -2.67 -7.85
CA GLN A 71 8.82 -2.54 -9.13
C GLN A 71 9.40 -1.12 -9.32
N GLN A 72 8.66 -0.09 -8.91
CA GLN A 72 9.15 1.29 -8.99
C GLN A 72 10.31 1.55 -8.03
N SER A 73 10.24 1.06 -6.79
CA SER A 73 11.35 1.13 -5.84
C SER A 73 12.59 0.37 -6.32
N GLN A 74 12.40 -0.80 -6.92
CA GLN A 74 13.49 -1.60 -7.52
C GLN A 74 14.11 -0.90 -8.74
N ALA A 75 13.29 -0.27 -9.58
CA ALA A 75 13.76 0.49 -10.73
C ALA A 75 14.60 1.71 -10.31
N ILE A 76 14.16 2.44 -9.28
CA ILE A 76 14.91 3.58 -8.72
C ILE A 76 16.22 3.09 -8.09
N ALA A 77 16.22 1.96 -7.38
CA ALA A 77 17.42 1.37 -6.78
C ALA A 77 18.43 0.93 -7.85
N ASN A 78 17.99 0.32 -8.96
CA ASN A 78 18.86 -0.10 -10.04
C ASN A 78 19.45 1.09 -10.83
N GLN A 79 18.77 2.24 -10.89
CA GLN A 79 19.29 3.45 -11.55
C GLN A 79 20.31 4.23 -10.71
N ALA A 80 20.40 3.99 -9.40
CA ALA A 80 21.34 4.67 -8.50
C ALA A 80 22.75 4.03 -8.47
N VAL A 81 22.93 2.88 -9.12
CA VAL A 81 24.20 2.10 -9.11
C VAL A 81 25.08 2.42 -10.32
N GLU A 82 24.61 3.22 -11.29
CA GLU A 82 25.34 3.55 -12.53
C GLU A 82 25.82 5.02 -12.61
N VAL A 83 26.16 5.66 -11.47
CA VAL A 83 26.75 7.03 -11.45
C VAL A 83 28.07 7.07 -10.70
#